data_AF-A0A4R6GJX2-F1
#
_entry.id   AF-A0A4R6GJX2-F1
#
_cell.length_a   1.000
_cell.length_b   1.000
_cell.length_c   1.000
_cell.angle_alpha   90.00
_cell.angle_beta   90.00
_cell.angle_gamma   90.00
#
_symmetry.space_group_name_H-M   'P 1'
#
loop_
_entity.id
_entity.type
_entity.pdbx_description
1 polymer ?
#
loop_
_entity_poly.entity_id
_entity_poly.type
_entity_poly.pdbx_seq_one_letter_code
_entity_poly.pdbx_strand_id
1 'polypeptide(L)'
;MIGHASLIKAPGILHNALSHLVNPYGNERASAVATIKESVTAIEAFLNELAEVGYGYEIHNHSEKNPLVLMSRKLKEAEKTRESVKRKIQITCESLSGNKFQKGNFPTYQKLSLIVDVRNELTHPKASVITIGNNSLTPPKNEVKLLKKLRSYGFSSSEHAKHDWTSAVENRAFAKWAHLNVVEMMVYIFSLWPYPEAIDKYLELYGLDRYKKTSPTNT
;
A
#
# COMPACT_ATOMS: atom_id res chain seq x y z
N MET A 1 12.71 16.62 30.51
CA MET A 1 12.66 16.32 29.05
C MET A 1 11.59 15.25 28.87
N ILE A 2 10.51 15.54 28.15
CA ILE A 2 9.45 14.54 27.89
C ILE A 2 9.90 13.77 26.64
N GLY A 3 10.07 12.45 26.74
CA GLY A 3 10.34 11.61 25.58
C GLY A 3 9.06 11.42 24.76
N HIS A 4 9.14 11.57 23.44
CA HIS A 4 8.03 11.23 22.54
C HIS A 4 8.28 9.83 21.96
N ALA A 5 7.40 8.88 22.29
CA ALA A 5 7.45 7.52 21.75
C ALA A 5 6.08 7.13 21.22
N SER A 6 6.05 6.56 20.01
CA SER A 6 4.83 6.07 19.37
C SER A 6 4.88 4.56 19.22
N LEU A 7 3.74 3.90 19.41
CA LEU A 7 3.61 2.46 19.25
C LEU A 7 3.61 2.10 17.76
N ILE A 8 4.56 1.25 17.35
CA ILE A 8 4.70 0.75 15.98
C ILE A 8 3.89 -0.54 15.83
N LYS A 9 2.94 -0.54 14.88
CA LYS A 9 1.98 -1.62 14.62
C LYS A 9 2.11 -2.20 13.21
N ALA A 10 2.51 -1.40 12.23
CA ALA A 10 2.61 -1.81 10.84
C ALA A 10 3.40 -3.12 10.62
N PRO A 11 4.54 -3.37 11.32
CA PRO A 11 5.30 -4.61 11.14
C PRO A 11 4.51 -5.85 11.57
N GLY A 12 3.76 -5.76 12.68
CA GLY A 12 2.90 -6.84 13.15
C GLY A 12 1.75 -7.13 12.17
N ILE A 13 1.12 -6.09 11.63
CA ILE A 13 0.06 -6.23 10.63
C ILE A 13 0.60 -6.84 9.33
N LEU A 14 1.77 -6.39 8.89
CA LEU A 14 2.45 -6.93 7.70
C LEU A 14 2.86 -8.40 7.90
N HIS A 15 3.30 -8.76 9.12
CA HIS A 15 3.61 -10.13 9.48
C HIS A 15 2.36 -11.03 9.45
N ASN A 16 1.21 -10.56 9.96
CA ASN A 16 -0.05 -11.30 9.85
C ASN A 16 -0.43 -11.56 8.39
N ALA A 17 -0.27 -10.55 7.51
CA ALA A 17 -0.55 -10.69 6.10
C ALA A 17 0.31 -11.80 5.45
N LEU A 18 1.58 -11.89 5.84
CA LEU A 18 2.50 -12.94 5.41
C LEU A 18 2.11 -14.31 5.97
N SER A 19 1.70 -14.38 7.23
CA SER A 19 1.25 -15.63 7.88
C SER A 19 0.07 -16.26 7.15
N HIS A 20 -0.91 -15.45 6.71
CA HIS A 20 -2.01 -15.95 5.86
C HIS A 20 -1.52 -16.49 4.52
N LEU A 21 -0.50 -15.85 3.93
CA LEU A 21 0.05 -16.23 2.63
C LEU A 21 0.88 -17.52 2.67
N VAL A 22 1.54 -17.80 3.79
CA VAL A 22 2.41 -18.98 3.94
C VAL A 22 1.68 -20.18 4.54
N ASN A 23 0.52 -20.00 5.17
CA ASN A 23 -0.26 -21.09 5.75
C ASN A 23 -0.74 -22.09 4.67
N PRO A 24 -0.17 -23.30 4.59
CA PRO A 24 -0.51 -24.27 3.55
C PRO A 24 -1.85 -24.98 3.81
N TYR A 25 -2.39 -24.86 5.03
CA TYR A 25 -3.63 -25.52 5.46
C TYR A 25 -4.84 -24.57 5.47
N GLY A 26 -4.63 -23.29 5.12
CA GLY A 26 -5.68 -22.29 5.07
C GLY A 26 -6.58 -22.44 3.84
N ASN A 27 -7.82 -21.95 3.94
CA ASN A 27 -8.66 -21.75 2.77
C ASN A 27 -8.01 -20.69 1.87
N GLU A 28 -7.55 -21.08 0.67
CA GLU A 28 -6.76 -20.20 -0.21
C GLU A 28 -7.45 -18.86 -0.48
N ARG A 29 -8.76 -18.88 -0.76
CA ARG A 29 -9.54 -17.67 -1.04
C ARG A 29 -9.59 -16.75 0.19
N ALA A 30 -9.92 -17.29 1.36
CA ALA A 30 -9.98 -16.50 2.58
C ALA A 30 -8.60 -15.94 2.96
N SER A 31 -7.55 -16.75 2.85
CA SER A 31 -6.16 -16.34 3.06
C SER A 31 -5.73 -15.25 2.09
N ALA A 32 -6.06 -15.37 0.80
CA ALA A 32 -5.73 -14.37 -0.20
C ALA A 32 -6.38 -13.01 0.12
N VAL A 33 -7.69 -13.01 0.42
CA VAL A 33 -8.43 -11.79 0.79
C VAL A 33 -7.86 -11.16 2.06
N ALA A 34 -7.56 -11.97 3.08
CA ALA A 34 -6.95 -11.51 4.33
C ALA A 34 -5.58 -10.87 4.07
N THR A 35 -4.69 -11.53 3.33
CA THR A 35 -3.37 -10.99 2.96
C THR A 35 -3.49 -9.65 2.22
N ILE A 36 -4.41 -9.51 1.25
CA ILE A 36 -4.61 -8.25 0.51
C ILE A 36 -5.06 -7.14 1.46
N LYS A 37 -6.07 -7.40 2.29
CA LYS A 37 -6.62 -6.42 3.24
C LYS A 37 -5.57 -5.97 4.25
N GLU A 38 -4.91 -6.93 4.90
CA GLU A 38 -3.91 -6.65 5.93
C GLU A 38 -2.66 -5.98 5.34
N SER A 39 -2.24 -6.31 4.13
CA SER A 39 -1.11 -5.62 3.49
C SER A 39 -1.42 -4.12 3.27
N VAL A 40 -2.63 -3.79 2.79
CA VAL A 40 -3.01 -2.37 2.66
C VAL A 40 -3.17 -1.70 4.02
N THR A 41 -3.69 -2.40 5.02
CA THR A 41 -3.77 -1.87 6.39
C THR A 41 -2.39 -1.65 7.00
N ALA A 42 -1.40 -2.49 6.69
CA ALA A 42 -0.03 -2.30 7.14
C ALA A 42 0.57 -0.99 6.60
N ILE A 43 0.37 -0.68 5.31
CA ILE A 43 0.87 0.61 4.78
C ILE A 43 0.07 1.81 5.30
N GLU A 44 -1.22 1.65 5.61
CA GLU A 44 -1.99 2.70 6.31
C GLU A 44 -1.41 2.99 7.69
N ALA A 45 -1.16 1.95 8.49
CA ALA A 45 -0.54 2.06 9.80
C ALA A 45 0.86 2.69 9.70
N PHE A 46 1.65 2.26 8.71
CA PHE A 46 2.97 2.80 8.44
C PHE A 46 2.95 4.32 8.21
N LEU A 47 2.07 4.80 7.34
CA LEU A 47 1.95 6.24 7.06
C LEU A 47 1.55 7.03 8.31
N ASN A 48 0.66 6.48 9.13
CA ASN A 48 0.27 7.10 10.39
C ASN A 48 1.44 7.15 11.40
N GLU A 49 2.24 6.09 11.48
CA GLU A 49 3.44 6.05 12.31
C GLU A 49 4.49 7.06 11.83
N LEU A 50 4.69 7.20 10.52
CA LEU A 50 5.58 8.22 9.96
C LEU A 50 5.13 9.64 10.33
N ALA A 51 3.83 9.88 10.38
CA ALA A 51 3.29 11.16 10.82
C ALA A 51 3.66 11.45 12.28
N GLU A 52 3.66 10.44 13.15
CA GLU A 52 4.11 10.62 14.55
C GLU A 52 5.63 10.75 14.67
N VAL A 53 6.42 10.06 13.84
CA VAL A 53 7.87 10.27 13.79
C VAL A 53 8.19 11.74 13.49
N GLY A 54 7.60 12.31 12.44
CA GLY A 54 7.82 13.72 12.10
C GLY A 54 7.26 14.70 13.14
N TYR A 55 6.23 14.31 13.89
CA TYR A 55 5.72 15.09 15.01
C TYR A 55 6.68 15.10 16.20
N GLY A 56 7.38 13.99 16.46
CA GLY A 56 8.47 13.95 17.42
C GLY A 56 9.57 14.97 17.08
N TYR A 57 9.97 15.05 15.81
CA TYR A 57 10.92 16.08 15.36
C TYR A 57 10.41 17.50 15.61
N GLU A 58 9.12 17.75 15.37
CA GLU A 58 8.49 19.06 15.64
C GLU A 58 8.54 19.43 17.14
N ILE A 59 8.20 18.49 18.03
CA ILE A 59 8.28 18.70 19.49
C ILE A 59 9.71 19.00 19.94
N HIS A 60 10.70 18.43 19.27
CA HIS A 60 12.12 18.67 19.53
C HIS A 60 12.68 19.92 18.82
N ASN A 61 11.82 20.87 18.44
CA ASN A 61 12.16 22.17 17.85
C ASN A 61 12.91 22.10 16.51
N HIS A 62 12.73 21.01 15.75
CA HIS A 62 13.20 21.00 14.37
C HIS A 62 12.39 21.99 13.51
N SER A 63 13.06 22.59 12.53
CA SER A 63 12.45 23.58 11.64
C SER A 63 11.22 23.01 10.91
N GLU A 64 10.23 23.86 10.66
CA GLU A 64 9.07 23.54 9.82
C GLU A 64 9.45 23.19 8.37
N LYS A 65 10.65 23.62 7.93
CA LYS A 65 11.22 23.26 6.63
C LYS A 65 11.83 21.86 6.63
N ASN A 66 11.94 21.21 7.78
CA ASN A 66 12.43 19.84 7.86
C ASN A 66 11.46 18.90 7.12
N PRO A 67 11.95 18.03 6.20
CA PRO A 67 11.09 17.13 5.43
C PRO A 67 10.18 16.25 6.28
N LEU A 68 10.64 15.78 7.45
CA LEU A 68 9.86 14.94 8.36
C LEU A 68 8.73 15.75 9.05
N VAL A 69 9.03 16.97 9.49
CA VAL A 69 8.03 17.87 10.10
C VAL A 69 6.96 18.24 9.08
N LEU A 70 7.37 18.60 7.85
CA LEU A 70 6.46 18.91 6.75
C LEU A 70 5.56 17.73 6.39
N MET A 71 6.14 16.52 6.29
CA MET A 71 5.42 15.27 6.06
C MET A 71 4.37 15.04 7.15
N SER A 72 4.77 15.14 8.42
CA SER A 72 3.88 14.93 9.56
C SER A 72 2.67 15.84 9.53
N ARG A 73 2.87 17.16 9.40
CA ARG A 73 1.78 18.14 9.33
C ARG A 73 0.78 17.81 8.22
N LYS A 74 1.28 17.51 7.02
CA LYS A 74 0.43 17.19 5.87
C LYS A 74 -0.29 15.86 6.03
N LEU A 75 0.35 14.84 6.59
CA LEU A 75 -0.30 13.55 6.86
C LEU A 75 -1.38 13.65 7.94
N LYS A 76 -1.14 14.43 9.01
CA LYS A 76 -2.15 14.70 10.04
C LYS A 76 -3.35 15.47 9.46
N GLU A 77 -3.13 16.40 8.55
CA GLU A 77 -4.22 17.09 7.84
C GLU A 77 -4.98 16.15 6.89
N ALA A 78 -4.26 15.30 6.15
CA ALA A 78 -4.86 14.28 5.29
C ALA A 78 -5.69 13.27 6.10
N GLU A 79 -5.29 12.95 7.33
CA GLU A 79 -6.09 12.12 8.25
C GLU A 79 -7.39 12.83 8.66
N LYS A 80 -7.31 14.10 9.09
CA LYS A 80 -8.50 14.89 9.48
C LYS A 80 -9.53 15.00 8.36
N THR A 81 -9.05 15.17 7.13
CA THR A 81 -9.89 15.28 5.93
C THR A 81 -10.24 13.92 5.29
N ARG A 82 -9.85 12.81 5.94
CA ARG A 82 -10.11 11.42 5.49
C ARG A 82 -9.65 11.16 4.06
N GLU A 83 -8.49 11.70 3.68
CA GLU A 83 -7.93 11.45 2.37
C GLU A 83 -7.57 9.97 2.17
N SER A 84 -7.70 9.51 0.93
CA SER A 84 -7.35 8.13 0.56
C SER A 84 -5.88 7.80 0.86
N VAL A 85 -5.59 6.53 1.14
CA VAL A 85 -4.21 5.99 1.28
C VAL A 85 -3.32 6.42 0.12
N LYS A 86 -3.86 6.38 -1.11
CA LYS A 86 -3.16 6.78 -2.33
C LYS A 86 -2.66 8.22 -2.27
N ARG A 87 -3.44 9.12 -1.68
CA ARG A 87 -3.08 10.53 -1.54
C ARG A 87 -2.06 10.73 -0.41
N LYS A 88 -2.22 10.05 0.72
CA LYS A 88 -1.23 10.05 1.81
C LYS A 88 0.15 9.59 1.36
N ILE A 89 0.22 8.58 0.48
CA ILE A 89 1.48 8.13 -0.14
C ILE A 89 2.11 9.24 -0.99
N GLN A 90 1.32 9.92 -1.81
CA GLN A 90 1.82 11.06 -2.61
C GLN A 90 2.36 12.16 -1.70
N ILE A 91 1.60 12.54 -0.67
CA ILE A 91 2.00 13.55 0.32
C ILE A 91 3.33 13.17 0.97
N THR A 92 3.48 11.90 1.37
CA THR A 92 4.70 11.37 1.97
C THR A 92 5.87 11.52 1.02
N CYS A 93 5.74 11.02 -0.21
CA CYS A 93 6.80 11.08 -1.21
C CYS A 93 7.18 12.54 -1.57
N GLU A 94 6.19 13.43 -1.73
CA GLU A 94 6.41 14.84 -2.04
C GLU A 94 7.14 15.57 -0.91
N SER A 95 6.78 15.26 0.34
CA SER A 95 7.37 15.92 1.51
C SER A 95 8.80 15.46 1.77
N LEU A 96 9.08 14.16 1.58
CA LEU A 96 10.40 13.59 1.78
C LEU A 96 11.38 13.92 0.65
N SER A 97 10.93 13.83 -0.61
CA SER A 97 11.80 14.09 -1.78
C SER A 97 11.93 15.56 -2.15
N GLY A 98 11.03 16.43 -1.65
CA GLY A 98 10.90 17.82 -2.09
C GLY A 98 10.36 18.00 -3.51
N ASN A 99 10.12 16.91 -4.24
CA ASN A 99 9.68 16.92 -5.64
C ASN A 99 8.19 16.64 -5.76
N LYS A 100 7.54 17.22 -6.78
CA LYS A 100 6.13 16.94 -7.08
C LYS A 100 5.97 15.48 -7.53
N PHE A 101 4.94 14.80 -7.03
CA PHE A 101 4.72 13.39 -7.35
C PHE A 101 4.24 13.20 -8.80
N GLN A 102 5.02 12.47 -9.60
CA GLN A 102 4.67 12.17 -10.99
C GLN A 102 3.98 10.80 -11.09
N LYS A 103 2.64 10.77 -10.91
CA LYS A 103 1.82 9.53 -10.91
C LYS A 103 2.06 8.63 -12.13
N GLY A 104 2.27 9.22 -13.30
CA GLY A 104 2.45 8.51 -14.57
C GLY A 104 3.78 7.77 -14.71
N ASN A 105 4.81 8.21 -13.97
CA ASN A 105 6.19 7.74 -14.14
C ASN A 105 6.67 6.85 -12.99
N PHE A 106 5.77 6.47 -12.07
CA PHE A 106 6.14 5.68 -10.89
C PHE A 106 5.42 4.33 -10.86
N PRO A 107 6.02 3.27 -11.44
CA PRO A 107 5.41 1.94 -11.56
C PRO A 107 4.97 1.34 -10.22
N THR A 108 5.78 1.46 -9.17
CA THR A 108 5.46 0.90 -7.84
C THR A 108 4.16 1.51 -7.29
N TYR A 109 3.95 2.81 -7.49
CA TYR A 109 2.70 3.46 -7.11
C TYR A 109 1.50 3.02 -7.95
N GLN A 110 1.67 2.78 -9.24
CA GLN A 110 0.58 2.31 -10.10
C GLN A 110 0.10 0.91 -9.67
N LYS A 111 1.03 0.01 -9.35
CA LYS A 111 0.73 -1.32 -8.83
C LYS A 111 0.01 -1.23 -7.48
N LEU A 112 0.53 -0.44 -6.55
CA LEU A 112 -0.10 -0.24 -5.25
C LEU A 112 -1.47 0.44 -5.36
N SER A 113 -1.65 1.38 -6.27
CA SER A 113 -2.93 2.02 -6.54
C SER A 113 -3.99 0.99 -6.96
N LEU A 114 -3.63 0.01 -7.80
CA LEU A 114 -4.51 -1.10 -8.13
C LEU A 114 -4.84 -1.96 -6.90
N ILE A 115 -3.85 -2.28 -6.07
CA ILE A 115 -4.05 -3.09 -4.85
C ILE A 115 -5.01 -2.39 -3.88
N VAL A 116 -4.87 -1.07 -3.71
CA VAL A 116 -5.79 -0.28 -2.87
C VAL A 116 -7.20 -0.24 -3.46
N ASP A 117 -7.35 -0.13 -4.79
CA ASP A 117 -8.67 -0.23 -5.44
C ASP A 117 -9.31 -1.59 -5.15
N VAL A 118 -8.56 -2.69 -5.33
CA VAL A 118 -9.02 -4.05 -5.05
C VAL A 118 -9.43 -4.21 -3.58
N ARG A 119 -8.61 -3.74 -2.63
CA ARG A 119 -8.95 -3.80 -1.20
C ARG A 119 -10.26 -3.08 -0.91
N ASN A 120 -10.44 -1.88 -1.46
CA ASN A 120 -11.65 -1.09 -1.22
C ASN A 120 -12.91 -1.81 -1.73
N GLU A 121 -12.85 -2.43 -2.91
CA GLU A 121 -13.96 -3.23 -3.45
C GLU A 121 -14.21 -4.50 -2.61
N LEU A 122 -13.15 -5.17 -2.11
CA LEU A 122 -13.26 -6.33 -1.21
C LEU A 122 -13.80 -5.99 0.20
N THR A 123 -13.63 -4.75 0.66
CA THR A 123 -14.10 -4.29 1.98
C THR A 123 -15.53 -3.77 1.92
N HIS A 124 -15.94 -3.21 0.79
CA HIS A 124 -17.28 -2.67 0.59
C HIS A 124 -17.98 -3.38 -0.57
N PRO A 125 -18.26 -4.69 -0.44
CA PRO A 125 -18.92 -5.44 -1.50
C PRO A 125 -20.29 -4.82 -1.76
N LYS A 126 -20.49 -4.35 -3.00
CA LYS A 126 -21.77 -3.84 -3.47
C LYS A 126 -22.36 -4.86 -4.45
N ALA A 127 -23.67 -5.05 -4.38
CA ALA A 127 -24.36 -5.83 -5.41
C ALA A 127 -24.20 -5.09 -6.75
N SER A 128 -23.60 -5.76 -7.72
CA SER A 128 -23.39 -5.20 -9.05
C SER A 128 -24.58 -5.49 -9.94
N VAL A 129 -25.14 -4.43 -10.53
CA VAL A 129 -26.21 -4.56 -11.52
C VAL A 129 -25.59 -4.91 -12.87
N ILE A 130 -25.76 -6.17 -13.27
CA ILE A 130 -25.33 -6.65 -14.58
C ILE A 130 -26.39 -6.31 -15.63
N THR A 131 -25.96 -5.90 -16.84
CA THR A 131 -26.86 -5.78 -17.98
C THR A 131 -26.92 -7.11 -18.73
N ILE A 132 -28.12 -7.66 -18.86
CA ILE A 132 -28.38 -8.90 -19.59
C ILE A 132 -28.84 -8.52 -21.00
N GLY A 133 -28.01 -8.79 -22.00
CA GLY A 133 -28.34 -8.64 -23.42
C GLY A 133 -28.51 -10.00 -24.11
N ASN A 134 -29.01 -9.99 -25.35
CA ASN A 134 -29.41 -11.20 -26.09
C ASN A 134 -28.35 -12.33 -26.14
N ASN A 135 -27.05 -12.01 -26.02
CA ASN A 135 -25.95 -12.99 -25.96
C ASN A 135 -24.80 -12.55 -25.04
N SER A 136 -25.01 -11.61 -24.11
CA SER A 136 -23.92 -11.11 -23.26
C SER A 136 -24.38 -10.66 -21.88
N LEU A 137 -23.54 -10.92 -20.89
CA LEU A 137 -23.61 -10.32 -19.57
C LEU A 137 -22.58 -9.20 -19.51
N THR A 138 -23.02 -7.97 -19.27
CA THR A 138 -22.10 -6.82 -19.19
C THR A 138 -22.02 -6.32 -17.74
N PRO A 139 -20.85 -6.39 -17.09
CA PRO A 139 -20.65 -5.83 -15.75
C PRO A 139 -20.72 -4.30 -15.76
N PRO A 140 -20.92 -3.68 -14.58
CA PRO A 140 -20.78 -2.24 -14.41
C PRO A 140 -19.46 -1.68 -14.96
N LYS A 141 -19.49 -0.44 -15.47
CA LYS A 141 -18.31 0.21 -16.09
C LYS A 141 -17.08 0.25 -15.17
N ASN A 142 -17.26 0.37 -13.85
CA ASN A 142 -16.17 0.34 -12.87
C ASN A 142 -15.51 -1.03 -12.79
N GLU A 143 -16.28 -2.12 -12.79
CA GLU A 143 -15.74 -3.49 -12.77
C GLU A 143 -15.02 -3.82 -14.08
N VAL A 144 -15.57 -3.40 -15.23
CA VAL A 144 -14.89 -3.54 -16.53
C VAL A 144 -13.54 -2.82 -16.52
N LYS A 145 -13.47 -1.61 -15.94
CA LYS A 145 -12.21 -0.86 -15.78
C LYS A 145 -11.24 -1.59 -14.84
N LEU A 146 -11.72 -2.15 -13.73
CA LEU A 146 -10.91 -2.90 -12.78
C LEU A 146 -10.34 -4.18 -13.43
N LEU A 147 -11.19 -4.97 -14.10
CA LEU A 147 -10.78 -6.16 -14.88
C LEU A 147 -9.73 -5.81 -15.93
N LYS A 148 -9.91 -4.72 -16.68
CA LYS A 148 -8.91 -4.29 -17.67
C LYS A 148 -7.57 -3.98 -17.03
N LYS A 149 -7.56 -3.30 -15.87
CA LYS A 149 -6.34 -3.04 -15.10
C LYS A 149 -5.70 -4.32 -14.59
N LEU A 150 -6.48 -5.23 -13.99
CA LEU A 150 -5.99 -6.53 -13.51
C LEU A 150 -5.31 -7.32 -14.64
N ARG A 151 -5.95 -7.39 -15.82
CA ARG A 151 -5.40 -8.06 -17.00
C ARG A 151 -4.08 -7.44 -17.47
N SER A 152 -3.95 -6.11 -17.41
CA SER A 152 -2.69 -5.45 -17.76
C SER A 152 -1.51 -5.80 -16.84
N TYR A 153 -1.78 -6.36 -15.66
CA TYR A 153 -0.77 -6.91 -14.74
C TYR A 153 -0.73 -8.45 -14.75
N GLY A 154 -1.38 -9.11 -15.71
CA GLY A 154 -1.37 -10.56 -15.86
C GLY A 154 -2.42 -11.31 -15.02
N PHE A 155 -3.32 -10.61 -14.34
CA PHE A 155 -4.37 -11.23 -13.52
C PHE A 155 -5.68 -11.29 -14.31
N SER A 156 -6.13 -12.50 -14.62
CA SER A 156 -7.37 -12.76 -15.36
C SER A 156 -8.33 -13.58 -14.52
N SER A 157 -9.62 -13.32 -14.70
CA SER A 157 -10.69 -14.12 -14.12
C SER A 157 -10.67 -15.55 -14.68
N SER A 158 -11.27 -16.48 -13.93
CA SER A 158 -11.46 -17.85 -14.42
C SER A 158 -12.29 -17.89 -15.72
N GLU A 159 -12.09 -18.92 -16.54
CA GLU A 159 -12.82 -19.08 -17.80
C GLU A 159 -14.34 -19.14 -17.62
N HIS A 160 -14.78 -19.70 -16.48
CA HIS A 160 -16.18 -19.82 -16.11
C HIS A 160 -16.77 -18.54 -15.49
N ALA A 161 -15.94 -17.54 -15.16
CA ALA A 161 -16.35 -16.31 -14.51
C ALA A 161 -15.66 -15.08 -15.10
N LYS A 162 -15.65 -14.94 -16.44
CA LYS A 162 -14.97 -13.84 -17.18
C LYS A 162 -15.38 -12.43 -16.77
N HIS A 163 -16.55 -12.31 -16.12
CA HIS A 163 -17.16 -11.08 -15.63
C HIS A 163 -16.87 -10.80 -14.16
N ASP A 164 -16.37 -11.80 -13.43
CA ASP A 164 -16.09 -11.72 -12.00
C ASP A 164 -14.62 -11.36 -11.76
N TRP A 165 -14.37 -10.16 -11.28
CA TRP A 165 -13.04 -9.71 -10.93
C TRP A 165 -12.51 -10.36 -9.65
N THR A 166 -13.37 -10.89 -8.77
CA THR A 166 -12.94 -11.48 -7.51
C THR A 166 -12.14 -12.75 -7.75
N SER A 167 -12.56 -13.62 -8.66
CA SER A 167 -11.78 -14.80 -9.08
C SER A 167 -10.37 -14.47 -9.60
N ALA A 168 -10.13 -13.27 -10.14
CA ALA A 168 -8.81 -12.85 -10.61
C ALA A 168 -7.84 -12.50 -9.47
N VAL A 169 -8.36 -12.18 -8.28
CA VAL A 169 -7.55 -11.69 -7.13
C VAL A 169 -7.59 -12.62 -5.91
N GLU A 170 -8.58 -13.50 -5.82
CA GLU A 170 -8.78 -14.45 -4.73
C GLU A 170 -7.91 -15.72 -4.87
N ASN A 171 -6.63 -15.51 -5.19
CA ASN A 171 -5.65 -16.57 -5.37
C ASN A 171 -4.30 -16.16 -4.75
N ARG A 172 -3.47 -17.16 -4.46
CA ARG A 172 -2.17 -16.95 -3.83
C ARG A 172 -1.22 -16.04 -4.63
N ALA A 173 -1.29 -16.09 -5.96
CA ALA A 173 -0.42 -15.31 -6.83
C ALA A 173 -0.68 -13.81 -6.68
N PHE A 174 -1.95 -13.37 -6.74
CA PHE A 174 -2.30 -11.98 -6.53
C PHE A 174 -2.04 -11.52 -5.10
N ALA A 175 -2.35 -12.35 -4.09
CA ALA A 175 -2.08 -12.02 -2.69
C ALA A 175 -0.57 -11.80 -2.42
N LYS A 176 0.28 -12.68 -2.95
CA LYS A 176 1.75 -12.52 -2.88
C LYS A 176 2.20 -11.24 -3.59
N TRP A 177 1.67 -11.00 -4.78
CA TRP A 177 1.99 -9.79 -5.53
C TRP A 177 1.57 -8.52 -4.77
N ALA A 178 0.38 -8.51 -4.16
CA ALA A 178 -0.11 -7.41 -3.35
C ALA A 178 0.81 -7.12 -2.16
N HIS A 179 1.16 -8.15 -1.38
CA HIS A 179 2.06 -8.05 -0.24
C HIS A 179 3.43 -7.48 -0.64
N LEU A 180 4.04 -8.02 -1.69
CA LEU A 180 5.37 -7.57 -2.14
C LEU A 180 5.36 -6.12 -2.63
N ASN A 181 4.30 -5.66 -3.32
CA ASN A 181 4.22 -4.28 -3.78
C ASN A 181 3.97 -3.28 -2.64
N VAL A 182 3.30 -3.70 -1.56
CA VAL A 182 3.22 -2.91 -0.32
C VAL A 182 4.61 -2.76 0.31
N VAL A 183 5.33 -3.88 0.44
CA VAL A 183 6.72 -3.90 0.94
C VAL A 183 7.62 -3.00 0.10
N GLU A 184 7.59 -3.13 -1.23
CA GLU A 184 8.38 -2.30 -2.14
C GLU A 184 8.07 -0.80 -1.97
N MET A 185 6.81 -0.43 -1.71
CA MET A 185 6.44 0.96 -1.44
C MET A 185 6.99 1.46 -0.11
N MET A 186 6.92 0.66 0.96
CA MET A 186 7.47 1.03 2.26
C MET A 186 8.98 1.23 2.19
N VAL A 187 9.69 0.30 1.54
CA VAL A 187 11.14 0.40 1.27
C VAL A 187 11.45 1.65 0.44
N TYR A 188 10.67 1.93 -0.60
CA TYR A 188 10.85 3.15 -1.39
C TYR A 188 10.67 4.42 -0.55
N ILE A 189 9.65 4.49 0.30
CA ILE A 189 9.45 5.64 1.19
C ILE A 189 10.65 5.85 2.11
N PHE A 190 11.21 4.77 2.67
CA PHE A 190 12.46 4.87 3.45
C PHE A 190 13.68 5.25 2.60
N SER A 191 13.73 4.90 1.30
CA SER A 191 14.80 5.39 0.42
C SER A 191 14.75 6.91 0.17
N LEU A 192 13.60 7.55 0.43
CA LEU A 192 13.45 9.01 0.38
C LEU A 192 13.78 9.67 1.73
N TRP A 193 14.17 8.91 2.75
CA TRP A 193 14.41 9.44 4.08
C TRP A 193 15.59 10.42 4.08
N PRO A 194 15.47 11.60 4.74
CA PRO A 194 16.50 12.63 4.69
C PRO A 194 17.77 12.31 5.51
N TYR A 195 17.76 11.23 6.31
CA TYR A 195 18.87 10.80 7.16
C TYR A 195 19.30 9.38 6.77
N PRO A 196 20.23 9.22 5.80
CA PRO A 196 20.64 7.92 5.28
C PRO A 196 21.14 6.95 6.35
N GLU A 197 21.82 7.45 7.37
CA GLU A 197 22.36 6.70 8.50
C GLU A 197 21.27 6.01 9.34
N ALA A 198 20.03 6.49 9.29
CA ALA A 198 18.91 5.92 10.03
C ALA A 198 18.13 4.87 9.22
N ILE A 199 18.30 4.82 7.89
CA ILE A 199 17.47 4.00 6.99
C ILE A 199 17.54 2.52 7.37
N ASP A 200 18.73 1.98 7.58
CA ASP A 200 18.90 0.56 7.88
C ASP A 200 18.23 0.16 9.20
N LYS A 201 18.24 1.06 10.19
CA LYS A 201 17.56 0.85 11.46
C LYS A 201 16.04 0.89 11.32
N TYR A 202 15.51 1.78 10.49
CA TYR A 202 14.08 1.76 10.18
C TYR A 202 13.68 0.53 9.37
N LEU A 203 14.48 0.09 8.40
CA LEU A 203 14.21 -1.14 7.66
C LEU A 203 14.20 -2.35 8.60
N GLU A 204 15.17 -2.46 9.51
CA GLU A 204 15.23 -3.49 10.54
C GLU A 204 13.99 -3.46 11.45
N LEU A 205 13.65 -2.27 11.98
CA LEU A 205 12.49 -2.05 12.85
C LEU A 205 11.17 -2.48 12.19
N TYR A 206 11.05 -2.32 10.88
CA TYR A 206 9.87 -2.72 10.11
C TYR A 206 9.94 -4.13 9.53
N GLY A 207 11.02 -4.89 9.76
CA GLY A 207 11.24 -6.23 9.19
C GLY A 207 11.35 -6.22 7.66
N LEU A 208 11.88 -5.12 7.11
CA LEU A 208 12.00 -4.85 5.68
C LEU A 208 13.44 -4.98 5.16
N ASP A 209 14.41 -5.13 6.04
CA ASP A 209 15.85 -5.29 5.78
C ASP A 209 16.14 -6.36 4.71
N ARG A 210 15.45 -7.50 4.76
CA ARG A 210 15.53 -8.58 3.77
C ARG A 210 15.01 -8.23 2.36
N TYR A 211 14.29 -7.12 2.22
CA TYR A 211 13.74 -6.65 0.94
C TYR A 211 14.51 -5.46 0.38
N LYS A 212 15.59 -5.03 1.04
CA LYS A 212 16.54 -4.08 0.47
C LYS A 212 17.14 -4.73 -0.78
N LYS A 213 16.64 -4.38 -1.97
CA LYS A 213 17.38 -4.63 -3.20
C LYS A 213 18.72 -3.91 -2.99
N THR A 214 19.83 -4.61 -3.19
CA THR A 214 21.14 -3.97 -3.36
C THR A 214 21.01 -3.08 -4.60
N SER A 215 20.59 -1.82 -4.40
CA SER A 215 20.62 -0.84 -5.47
C SER A 215 22.08 -0.76 -5.94
N PRO A 216 22.34 -0.80 -7.26
CA PRO A 216 23.65 -0.45 -7.77
C PRO A 216 23.97 0.94 -7.24
N THR A 217 25.14 1.09 -6.60
CA THR A 217 25.72 2.39 -6.33
C THR A 217 25.72 3.16 -7.65
N ASN A 218 24.96 4.26 -7.72
CA ASN A 218 25.16 5.25 -8.77
C ASN A 218 26.55 5.85 -8.55
N THR A 219 27.54 5.31 -9.25
CA THR A 219 28.78 5.98 -9.64
C THR A 219 28.48 7.05 -10.66
#